data_AF-A0AAD4DYZ9-F1
#
_entry.id   AF-A0AAD4DYZ9-F1
#
_cell.length_a   1.000
_cell.length_b   1.000
_cell.length_c   1.000
_cell.angle_alpha   90.00
_cell.angle_beta   90.00
_cell.angle_gamma   90.00
#
_symmetry.space_group_name_H-M   'P 1'
#
loop_
_entity.id
_entity.type
_entity.pdbx_description
1 polymer ?
#
loop_
_entity_poly.entity_id
_entity_poly.type
_entity_poly.pdbx_seq_one_letter_code
_entity_poly.pdbx_strand_id
1 'polypeptide(L)'
;QLRWEAEVVEYVQCLWEKSRPQSKKIEPTHKLGLNIPLLGPRFVPPSYIHIQKRSGLGHQDIEPVTQYIKPFNVIHPFYYPQLATCPRCSSDKETTWEGWTSTGPRELHGLICEETALGAQLRCNTCKESTKMKKATDKNIPGDAEDVQAHQPANLEGYCFATTSAAYWSSWEHWQIPREFRALDVRSIHSPNEQATSQSFSIAVP
;
A
#
# COMPACT_ATOMS: atom_id res chain seq x y z
N GLN A 1 -11.41 15.12 5.16
CA GLN A 1 -10.72 13.99 4.51
C GLN A 1 -9.47 14.44 3.75
N LEU A 2 -9.59 15.19 2.64
CA LEU A 2 -8.45 15.55 1.77
C LEU A 2 -7.24 16.18 2.48
N ARG A 3 -7.47 17.05 3.47
CA ARG A 3 -6.39 17.67 4.27
C ARG A 3 -5.55 16.62 5.00
N TRP A 4 -6.21 15.69 5.68
CA TRP A 4 -5.55 14.60 6.40
C TRP A 4 -4.74 13.71 5.45
N GLU A 5 -5.31 13.39 4.28
CA GLU A 5 -4.63 12.60 3.26
C GLU A 5 -3.40 13.32 2.70
N ALA A 6 -3.47 14.62 2.48
CA ALA A 6 -2.34 15.43 2.04
C ALA A 6 -1.21 15.45 3.08
N GLU A 7 -1.54 15.62 4.36
CA GLU A 7 -0.57 15.56 5.47
C GLU A 7 0.12 14.19 5.53
N VAL A 8 -0.64 13.10 5.35
CA VAL A 8 -0.09 11.73 5.28
C VAL A 8 0.81 11.55 4.05
N VAL A 9 0.39 12.03 2.88
CA VAL A 9 1.19 11.94 1.63
C VAL A 9 2.51 12.67 1.77
N GLU A 10 2.50 13.89 2.31
CA GLU A 10 3.71 14.68 2.56
C GLU A 10 4.63 13.99 3.56
N TYR A 11 4.07 13.43 4.63
CA TYR A 11 4.82 12.64 5.60
C TYR A 11 5.50 11.41 4.97
N VAL A 12 4.76 10.62 4.18
CA VAL A 12 5.30 9.42 3.52
C VAL A 12 6.35 9.80 2.47
N GLN A 13 6.15 10.89 1.73
CA GLN A 13 7.13 11.42 0.81
C GLN A 13 8.44 11.80 1.53
N CYS A 14 8.34 12.52 2.65
CA CYS A 14 9.48 12.89 3.48
C CYS A 14 10.22 11.67 4.04
N LEU A 15 9.48 10.65 4.50
CA LEU A 15 10.08 9.37 4.92
C LEU A 15 10.84 8.70 3.78
N TRP A 16 10.23 8.63 2.61
CA TRP A 16 10.83 7.99 1.44
C TRP A 16 12.10 8.69 0.99
N GLU A 17 12.09 10.02 0.90
CA GLU A 17 13.26 10.81 0.51
C GLU A 17 14.43 10.66 1.49
N LYS A 18 14.12 10.54 2.79
CA LYS A 18 15.14 10.34 3.84
C LYS A 18 15.66 8.91 3.93
N SER A 19 14.90 7.92 3.48
CA SER A 19 15.26 6.50 3.59
C SER A 19 15.83 5.91 2.30
N ARG A 20 15.50 6.50 1.14
CA ARG A 20 15.96 6.04 -0.16
C ARG A 20 17.46 6.36 -0.34
N PRO A 21 18.24 5.46 -0.96
CA PRO A 21 19.59 5.79 -1.38
C PRO A 21 19.58 6.95 -2.38
N GLN A 22 20.25 8.06 -2.04
CA GLN A 22 20.37 9.25 -2.90
C GLN A 22 21.38 9.06 -4.05
N SER A 23 22.16 7.97 -4.04
CA SER A 23 23.30 7.75 -4.93
C SER A 23 23.28 6.33 -5.51
N LYS A 24 23.75 6.18 -6.77
CA LYS A 24 24.07 4.88 -7.38
C LYS A 24 25.27 4.19 -6.71
N LYS A 25 25.96 4.87 -5.79
CA LYS A 25 27.02 4.26 -4.99
C LYS A 25 26.40 3.43 -3.87
N ILE A 26 27.03 2.29 -3.61
CA ILE A 26 26.69 1.31 -2.57
C ILE A 26 26.99 1.94 -1.21
N GLU A 27 26.26 2.98 -0.83
CA GLU A 27 26.26 3.49 0.54
C GLU A 27 25.11 2.85 1.30
N PRO A 28 25.32 2.50 2.58
CA PRO A 28 24.27 1.93 3.40
C PRO A 28 23.09 2.89 3.38
N THR A 29 21.91 2.37 3.02
CA THR A 29 20.61 3.05 3.08
C THR A 29 20.57 4.03 4.25
N HIS A 30 20.28 5.30 3.97
CA HIS A 30 20.23 6.34 5.00
C HIS A 30 19.31 5.89 6.13
N LYS A 31 19.89 5.75 7.33
CA LYS A 31 19.14 5.37 8.52
C LYS A 31 18.23 6.54 8.88
N LEU A 32 16.94 6.24 9.00
CA LEU A 32 15.96 7.23 9.47
C LEU A 32 16.38 7.70 10.87
N GLY A 33 16.36 9.02 11.11
CA GLY A 33 16.70 9.57 12.41
C GLY A 33 15.74 9.03 13.48
N LEU A 34 16.28 8.72 14.67
CA LEU A 34 15.50 8.15 15.78
C LEU A 34 14.30 9.01 16.23
N ASN A 35 14.34 10.31 15.93
CA ASN A 35 13.28 11.27 16.27
C ASN A 35 12.14 11.31 15.25
N ILE A 36 12.26 10.61 14.12
CA ILE A 36 11.22 10.57 13.10
C ILE A 36 10.33 9.36 13.41
N PRO A 37 9.04 9.56 13.77
CA PRO A 37 8.16 8.45 14.03
C PRO A 37 8.00 7.62 12.75
N LEU A 38 7.88 6.31 12.89
CA LEU A 38 7.53 5.39 11.82
C LEU A 38 6.04 5.06 11.94
N LEU A 39 5.20 5.76 11.18
CA LEU A 39 3.75 5.61 11.14
C LEU A 39 3.34 4.87 9.87
N GLY A 40 2.11 4.34 9.84
CA GLY A 40 1.56 3.62 8.69
C GLY A 40 1.86 2.11 8.74
N PRO A 41 1.57 1.37 7.66
CA PRO A 41 0.97 1.82 6.37
C PRO A 41 -0.52 2.22 6.47
N ARG A 42 -1.20 1.82 7.55
CA ARG A 42 -2.57 2.24 7.87
C ARG A 42 -2.55 3.47 8.77
N PHE A 43 -3.12 4.56 8.31
CA PHE A 43 -3.21 5.82 9.03
C PHE A 43 -4.60 6.00 9.61
N VAL A 44 -4.67 6.01 10.94
CA VAL A 44 -5.92 6.24 11.69
C VAL A 44 -5.90 7.69 12.19
N PRO A 45 -6.92 8.50 11.87
CA PRO A 45 -6.98 9.86 12.35
C PRO A 45 -7.11 9.90 13.89
N PRO A 46 -6.59 10.94 14.56
CA PRO A 46 -6.77 11.11 15.99
C PRO A 46 -8.26 11.11 16.35
N SER A 47 -8.67 10.18 17.21
CA SER A 47 -10.04 10.18 17.71
C SER A 47 -10.30 11.35 18.67
N TYR A 48 -11.57 11.65 18.92
CA TYR A 48 -12.00 12.73 19.82
C TYR A 48 -11.24 12.75 21.16
N ILE A 49 -11.07 11.58 21.80
CA ILE A 49 -10.35 11.49 23.07
C ILE A 49 -8.87 11.89 22.96
N HIS A 50 -8.22 11.63 21.82
CA HIS A 50 -6.84 12.07 21.59
C HIS A 50 -6.76 13.59 21.53
N ILE A 51 -7.70 14.23 20.85
CA ILE A 51 -7.77 15.69 20.75
C ILE A 51 -8.03 16.27 22.13
N GLN A 52 -9.07 15.80 22.82
CA GLN A 52 -9.47 16.28 24.15
C GLN A 52 -8.34 16.18 25.18
N LYS A 53 -7.56 15.09 25.17
CA LYS A 53 -6.50 14.86 26.15
C LYS A 53 -5.17 15.52 25.79
N ARG A 54 -4.92 15.86 24.51
CA ARG A 54 -3.64 16.43 24.06
C ARG A 54 -3.67 17.94 23.82
N SER A 55 -4.82 18.52 23.49
CA SER A 55 -4.89 19.93 23.09
C SER A 55 -4.77 20.92 24.25
N GLY A 56 -4.99 20.50 25.51
CA GLY A 56 -5.09 21.40 26.68
C GLY A 56 -6.29 22.37 26.63
N LEU A 57 -6.82 22.60 25.43
CA LEU A 57 -8.08 23.26 25.10
C LEU A 57 -9.21 22.32 25.48
N GLY A 58 -9.64 22.39 26.74
CA GLY A 58 -10.78 21.64 27.19
C GLY A 58 -11.99 21.99 26.31
N HIS A 59 -12.54 20.99 25.62
CA HIS A 59 -13.92 20.85 25.11
C HIS A 59 -14.65 22.01 24.38
N GLN A 60 -14.09 23.22 24.28
CA GLN A 60 -14.86 24.40 23.90
C GLN A 60 -14.91 24.68 22.38
N ASP A 61 -14.01 24.08 21.59
CA ASP A 61 -13.96 24.25 20.12
C ASP A 61 -14.15 22.94 19.33
N ILE A 62 -14.47 21.83 19.99
CA ILE A 62 -14.63 20.56 19.29
C ILE A 62 -16.10 20.39 18.91
N GLU A 63 -16.48 20.85 17.71
CA GLU A 63 -17.76 20.47 17.12
C GLU A 63 -17.71 19.01 16.64
N PRO A 64 -18.43 18.06 17.27
CA PRO A 64 -18.38 16.65 16.90
C PRO A 64 -19.05 16.34 15.54
N VAL A 65 -19.54 17.35 14.82
CA VAL A 65 -20.43 17.17 13.67
C VAL A 65 -19.71 17.15 12.30
N THR A 66 -18.47 17.62 12.12
CA THR A 66 -18.03 17.99 10.75
C THR A 66 -16.91 17.18 10.09
N GLN A 67 -16.33 16.15 10.70
CA GLN A 67 -15.43 15.29 9.90
C GLN A 67 -15.28 13.87 10.46
N TYR A 68 -16.16 12.98 10.02
CA TYR A 68 -15.81 11.55 9.95
C TYR A 68 -14.63 11.43 8.99
N ILE A 69 -13.41 11.35 9.53
CA ILE A 69 -12.21 11.08 8.76
C ILE A 69 -12.05 9.56 8.74
N LYS A 70 -11.99 8.99 7.54
CA LYS A 70 -11.81 7.55 7.37
C LYS A 70 -10.36 7.17 7.61
N PRO A 71 -10.09 6.03 8.25
CA PRO A 71 -8.77 5.40 8.19
C PRO A 71 -8.36 5.18 6.73
N PHE A 72 -7.06 5.25 6.50
CA PHE A 72 -6.53 5.31 5.15
C PHE A 72 -5.25 4.47 5.03
N ASN A 73 -5.20 3.57 4.06
CA ASN A 73 -4.05 2.71 3.79
C ASN A 73 -3.21 3.28 2.64
N VAL A 74 -1.91 3.39 2.86
CA VAL A 74 -0.96 3.88 1.87
C VAL A 74 -0.20 2.71 1.25
N ILE A 75 -0.33 2.56 -0.07
CA ILE A 75 0.42 1.59 -0.87
C ILE A 75 1.59 2.31 -1.55
N HIS A 76 2.75 2.29 -0.91
CA HIS A 76 3.93 3.05 -1.30
C HIS A 76 5.21 2.18 -1.19
N PRO A 77 6.25 2.38 -2.04
CA PRO A 77 7.51 1.60 -2.00
C PRO A 77 8.21 1.58 -0.65
N PHE A 78 7.98 2.59 0.19
CA PHE A 78 8.50 2.64 1.55
C PHE A 78 7.95 1.50 2.44
N TYR A 79 6.65 1.20 2.32
CA TYR A 79 6.00 0.14 3.10
C TYR A 79 6.02 -1.21 2.37
N TYR A 80 5.88 -1.19 1.04
CA TYR A 80 5.70 -2.39 0.24
C TYR A 80 6.65 -2.43 -0.97
N PRO A 81 7.98 -2.47 -0.76
CA PRO A 81 8.95 -2.51 -1.85
C PRO A 81 8.78 -3.72 -2.78
N GLN A 82 8.29 -4.85 -2.25
CA GLN A 82 8.02 -6.09 -2.98
C GLN A 82 6.92 -5.96 -4.05
N LEU A 83 6.11 -4.91 -4.00
CA LEU A 83 5.09 -4.63 -5.02
C LEU A 83 5.67 -4.05 -6.33
N ALA A 84 6.98 -3.85 -6.42
CA ALA A 84 7.67 -3.38 -7.62
C ALA A 84 7.74 -4.43 -8.75
N THR A 85 6.65 -5.15 -9.02
CA THR A 85 6.55 -6.21 -10.03
C THR A 85 5.46 -5.88 -11.04
N CYS A 86 5.75 -6.06 -12.33
CA CYS A 86 4.77 -5.84 -13.38
C CYS A 86 3.70 -6.95 -13.38
N PRO A 87 2.39 -6.63 -13.33
CA PRO A 87 1.32 -7.64 -13.38
C PRO A 87 1.20 -8.32 -14.75
N ARG A 88 1.80 -7.75 -15.82
CA ARG A 88 1.69 -8.25 -17.19
C ARG A 88 2.81 -9.23 -17.57
N CYS A 89 4.06 -8.89 -17.27
CA CYS A 89 5.22 -9.69 -17.64
C CYS A 89 6.00 -10.23 -16.43
N SER A 90 5.52 -9.97 -15.22
CA SER A 90 6.16 -10.39 -13.95
C SER A 90 7.60 -9.87 -13.78
N SER A 91 8.02 -8.87 -14.55
CA SER A 91 9.36 -8.29 -14.42
C SER A 91 9.43 -7.35 -13.23
N ASP A 92 10.48 -7.52 -12.43
CA ASP A 92 10.83 -6.72 -11.26
C ASP A 92 11.87 -5.65 -11.61
N LYS A 93 12.91 -6.01 -12.38
CA LYS A 93 14.07 -5.14 -12.70
C LYS A 93 13.73 -3.89 -13.50
N GLU A 94 12.74 -3.97 -14.38
CA GLU A 94 12.34 -2.88 -15.27
C GLU A 94 11.06 -2.17 -14.83
N THR A 95 10.55 -2.53 -13.65
CA THR A 95 9.36 -1.92 -13.07
C THR A 95 9.78 -0.86 -12.06
N THR A 96 9.38 0.38 -12.33
CA THR A 96 9.73 1.55 -11.52
C THR A 96 8.49 2.21 -10.95
N TRP A 97 8.59 2.68 -9.71
CA TRP A 97 7.62 3.58 -9.09
C TRP A 97 7.72 4.98 -9.73
N GLU A 98 6.60 5.47 -10.26
CA GLU A 98 6.54 6.76 -10.96
C GLU A 98 6.06 7.90 -10.05
N GLY A 99 5.31 7.59 -8.98
CA GLY A 99 4.78 8.57 -8.03
C GLY A 99 3.38 8.18 -7.55
N TRP A 100 2.68 9.11 -6.93
CA TRP A 100 1.29 8.92 -6.48
C TRP A 100 0.32 8.78 -7.66
N THR A 101 -0.78 8.05 -7.47
CA THR A 101 -1.85 7.97 -8.48
C THR A 101 -2.62 9.29 -8.59
N SER A 102 -2.94 9.74 -9.80
CA SER A 102 -3.67 10.99 -10.05
C SER A 102 -5.16 10.95 -9.73
N THR A 103 -5.75 9.75 -9.56
CA THR A 103 -7.19 9.57 -9.29
C THR A 103 -7.56 9.74 -7.82
N GLY A 104 -6.59 10.02 -6.95
CA GLY A 104 -6.79 10.10 -5.51
C GLY A 104 -7.11 8.75 -4.84
N PRO A 105 -7.49 8.79 -3.55
CA PRO A 105 -7.87 7.62 -2.76
C PRO A 105 -9.09 6.87 -3.31
N ARG A 106 -9.10 5.56 -3.15
CA ARG A 106 -10.24 4.69 -3.47
C ARG A 106 -10.87 4.12 -2.22
N GLU A 107 -12.19 4.03 -2.20
CA GLU A 107 -12.93 3.34 -1.13
C GLU A 107 -12.66 1.84 -1.16
N LEU A 108 -12.46 1.26 0.02
CA LEU A 108 -12.35 -0.19 0.22
C LEU A 108 -13.67 -0.72 0.76
N HIS A 109 -14.15 -1.80 0.15
CA HIS A 109 -15.38 -2.47 0.54
C HIS A 109 -15.10 -3.85 1.14
N GLY A 110 -16.03 -4.36 1.94
CA GLY A 110 -15.90 -5.69 2.57
C GLY A 110 -15.07 -5.71 3.86
N LEU A 111 -14.75 -4.54 4.42
CA LEU A 111 -14.10 -4.39 5.72
C LEU A 111 -15.13 -4.13 6.82
N ILE A 112 -14.73 -4.35 8.07
CA ILE A 112 -15.58 -4.09 9.26
C ILE A 112 -15.84 -2.57 9.42
N CYS A 113 -14.91 -1.74 8.96
CA CYS A 113 -15.03 -0.29 8.96
C CYS A 113 -14.75 0.27 7.56
N GLU A 114 -15.35 1.42 7.23
CA GLU A 114 -15.05 2.12 5.98
C GLU A 114 -13.60 2.62 6.00
N GLU A 115 -12.85 2.27 4.95
CA GLU A 115 -11.46 2.69 4.78
C GLU A 115 -11.22 3.11 3.34
N THR A 116 -10.24 3.98 3.15
CA THR A 116 -9.75 4.34 1.82
C THR A 116 -8.32 3.82 1.60
N ALA A 117 -7.91 3.68 0.34
CA ALA A 117 -6.55 3.35 -0.04
C ALA A 117 -6.01 4.33 -1.08
N LEU A 118 -4.77 4.78 -0.91
CA LEU A 118 -4.04 5.51 -1.94
C LEU A 118 -2.79 4.74 -2.33
N GLY A 119 -2.62 4.64 -3.64
CA GLY A 119 -1.51 3.93 -4.22
C GLY A 119 -0.51 4.84 -4.89
N ALA A 120 0.66 4.29 -5.12
CA ALA A 120 1.58 4.76 -6.13
C ALA A 120 1.34 4.05 -7.48
N GLN A 121 1.76 4.70 -8.55
CA GLN A 121 1.76 4.20 -9.91
C GLN A 121 3.09 3.51 -10.21
N LEU A 122 2.97 2.34 -10.81
CA LEU A 122 4.08 1.56 -11.35
C LEU A 122 4.14 1.73 -12.87
N ARG A 123 5.35 1.67 -13.42
CA ARG A 123 5.61 1.69 -14.85
C ARG A 123 6.60 0.59 -15.21
N CYS A 124 6.24 -0.24 -16.18
CA CYS A 124 7.11 -1.28 -16.72
C CYS A 124 7.70 -0.85 -18.07
N ASN A 125 9.03 -0.77 -18.17
CA ASN A 125 9.70 -0.37 -19.41
C ASN A 125 9.64 -1.46 -20.49
N THR A 126 9.75 -2.74 -20.12
CA THR A 126 9.59 -3.87 -21.04
C THR A 126 8.24 -3.84 -21.75
N CYS A 127 7.16 -3.65 -20.98
CA CYS A 127 5.81 -3.56 -21.53
C CYS A 127 5.65 -2.31 -22.40
N LYS A 128 6.25 -1.18 -22.02
CA LYS A 128 6.23 0.06 -22.81
C LYS A 128 6.88 -0.14 -24.18
N GLU A 129 8.00 -0.84 -24.25
CA GLU A 129 8.69 -1.14 -25.52
C GLU A 129 7.89 -2.11 -26.38
N SER A 130 7.34 -3.17 -25.79
CA SER A 130 6.49 -4.13 -26.51
C SER A 130 5.27 -3.46 -27.15
N THR A 131 4.62 -2.53 -26.44
CA THR A 131 3.47 -1.78 -26.97
C THR A 131 3.86 -0.82 -28.09
N LYS A 132 5.07 -0.24 -28.04
CA LYS A 132 5.58 0.60 -29.15
C LYS A 132 5.84 -0.23 -30.41
N MET A 133 6.42 -1.42 -30.28
CA MET A 133 6.67 -2.30 -31.42
C MET A 133 5.38 -2.75 -32.10
N LYS A 134 4.36 -3.16 -31.33
CA LYS A 134 3.03 -3.51 -31.88
C LYS A 134 2.43 -2.37 -32.71
N LYS A 135 2.42 -1.14 -32.16
CA LYS A 135 1.93 0.06 -32.86
C LYS A 135 2.74 0.43 -34.11
N ALA A 136 4.01 0.02 -34.20
CA ALA A 136 4.82 0.24 -35.40
C ALA A 136 4.52 -0.80 -36.48
N THR A 137 4.23 -2.04 -36.09
CA THR A 137 3.83 -3.12 -37.00
C THR A 137 2.42 -2.89 -37.56
N ASP A 138 1.46 -2.47 -36.73
CA ASP A 138 0.07 -2.22 -37.17
C ASP A 138 -0.04 -1.05 -38.17
N LYS A 139 0.92 -0.12 -38.17
CA LYS A 139 0.96 1.00 -39.13
C LYS A 139 1.46 0.59 -40.52
N ASN A 140 2.08 -0.57 -40.65
CA ASN A 140 2.74 -1.02 -41.88
C ASN A 140 2.01 -2.19 -42.57
N ILE A 141 0.86 -2.64 -42.06
CA ILE A 141 0.08 -3.74 -42.63
C ILE A 141 -1.34 -3.24 -42.98
N PRO A 142 -1.73 -3.21 -44.26
CA PRO A 142 -3.10 -2.92 -44.66
C PRO A 142 -3.94 -4.19 -44.55
N GLY A 143 -4.74 -4.30 -43.48
CA GLY A 143 -5.85 -5.24 -43.37
C GLY A 143 -5.47 -6.72 -43.23
N ASP A 144 -6.22 -7.43 -42.41
CA ASP A 144 -6.36 -8.89 -42.47
C ASP A 144 -5.16 -9.71 -41.97
N ALA A 145 -4.80 -9.56 -40.70
CA ALA A 145 -4.10 -10.61 -39.97
C ALA A 145 -4.94 -11.01 -38.74
N GLU A 146 -5.52 -12.21 -38.81
CA GLU A 146 -6.27 -12.81 -37.71
C GLU A 146 -5.40 -12.89 -36.44
N ASP A 147 -5.97 -12.37 -35.36
CA ASP A 147 -5.41 -12.33 -34.02
C ASP A 147 -5.08 -13.74 -33.51
N VAL A 148 -3.83 -14.17 -33.64
CA VAL A 148 -3.26 -15.23 -32.78
C VAL A 148 -2.97 -14.59 -31.41
N GLN A 149 -4.04 -14.24 -30.69
CA GLN A 149 -3.99 -13.74 -29.34
C GLN A 149 -3.63 -14.88 -28.39
N ALA A 150 -2.34 -15.01 -28.10
CA ALA A 150 -1.86 -15.71 -26.92
C ALA A 150 -2.61 -15.15 -25.72
N HIS A 151 -3.47 -15.98 -25.10
CA HIS A 151 -4.32 -15.75 -23.93
C HIS A 151 -3.78 -14.63 -23.01
N GLN A 152 -4.13 -13.39 -23.33
CA GLN A 152 -3.81 -12.22 -22.51
C GLN A 152 -5.13 -11.79 -21.88
N PRO A 153 -5.21 -11.64 -20.56
CA PRO A 153 -6.41 -11.11 -19.95
C PRO A 153 -6.62 -9.68 -20.48
N ALA A 154 -7.76 -9.44 -21.12
CA ALA A 154 -8.12 -8.18 -21.78
C ALA A 154 -8.03 -6.93 -20.87
N ASN A 155 -7.81 -7.11 -19.57
CA ASN A 155 -7.73 -6.05 -18.57
C ASN A 155 -6.30 -5.51 -18.31
N LEU A 156 -5.27 -5.99 -19.04
CA LEU A 156 -3.85 -5.63 -18.83
C LEU A 156 -3.19 -4.93 -20.03
N GLU A 157 -3.94 -4.18 -20.84
CA GLU A 157 -3.43 -3.57 -22.09
C GLU A 157 -2.43 -2.40 -21.89
N GLY A 158 -2.09 -2.06 -20.66
CA GLY A 158 -1.18 -0.97 -20.31
C GLY A 158 0.28 -1.38 -20.04
N TYR A 159 1.09 -0.36 -19.77
CA TYR A 159 2.42 -0.49 -19.16
C TYR A 159 2.55 0.33 -17.85
N CYS A 160 1.51 1.11 -17.52
CA CYS A 160 1.38 1.84 -16.26
C CYS A 160 0.24 1.21 -15.45
N PHE A 161 0.49 0.93 -14.18
CA PHE A 161 -0.45 0.24 -13.31
C PHE A 161 -0.58 0.99 -11.98
N ALA A 162 -1.80 1.31 -11.59
CA ALA A 162 -2.07 1.86 -10.27
C ALA A 162 -2.18 0.71 -9.26
N THR A 163 -1.47 0.80 -8.15
CA THR A 163 -1.54 -0.21 -7.06
C THR A 163 -2.89 -0.25 -6.35
N THR A 164 -3.81 0.67 -6.66
CA THR A 164 -5.21 0.64 -6.21
C THR A 164 -6.17 0.10 -7.27
N SER A 165 -5.68 -0.31 -8.44
CA SER A 165 -6.51 -0.85 -9.53
C SER A 165 -6.67 -2.36 -9.42
N ALA A 166 -7.87 -2.86 -9.73
CA ALA A 166 -8.12 -4.31 -9.79
C ALA A 166 -7.22 -5.02 -10.81
N ALA A 167 -6.90 -4.36 -11.92
CA ALA A 167 -6.01 -4.88 -12.95
C ALA A 167 -4.60 -5.19 -12.42
N TYR A 168 -4.09 -4.41 -11.47
CA TYR A 168 -2.80 -4.72 -10.85
C TYR A 168 -2.87 -6.00 -10.01
N TRP A 169 -3.91 -6.15 -9.19
CA TRP A 169 -4.05 -7.26 -8.24
C TRP A 169 -4.56 -8.56 -8.87
N SER A 170 -5.13 -8.55 -10.08
CA SER A 170 -5.68 -9.74 -10.72
C SER A 170 -4.64 -10.82 -11.05
N SER A 171 -3.37 -10.43 -11.14
CA SER A 171 -2.23 -11.33 -11.38
C SER A 171 -1.61 -11.89 -10.09
N TRP A 172 -2.10 -11.46 -8.93
CA TRP A 172 -1.56 -11.83 -7.63
C TRP A 172 -2.41 -12.90 -6.98
N GLU A 173 -1.74 -13.94 -6.51
CA GLU A 173 -2.36 -14.92 -5.64
C GLU A 173 -2.49 -14.35 -4.22
N HIS A 174 -3.57 -14.74 -3.53
CA HIS A 174 -3.87 -14.20 -2.20
C HIS A 174 -2.73 -14.39 -1.16
N TRP A 175 -1.90 -15.43 -1.31
CA TRP A 175 -0.73 -15.67 -0.44
C TRP A 175 0.49 -14.81 -0.80
N GLN A 176 0.54 -14.22 -1.99
CA GLN A 176 1.60 -13.31 -2.42
C GLN A 176 1.37 -11.89 -1.90
N ILE A 177 0.13 -11.56 -1.52
CA ILE A 177 -0.23 -10.25 -0.97
C ILE A 177 0.38 -10.12 0.44
N PRO A 178 1.18 -9.06 0.72
CA PRO A 178 1.79 -8.85 2.02
C PRO A 178 0.74 -8.88 3.15
N ARG A 179 0.94 -9.75 4.15
CA ARG A 179 -0.03 -9.97 5.23
C ARG A 179 -0.22 -8.77 6.15
N GLU A 180 0.68 -7.78 6.09
CA GLU A 180 0.56 -6.50 6.80
C GLU A 180 -0.70 -5.71 6.38
N PHE A 181 -1.33 -6.05 5.24
CA PHE A 181 -2.66 -5.56 4.86
C PHE A 181 -3.80 -6.05 5.79
N ARG A 182 -3.60 -7.10 6.59
CA ARG A 182 -4.61 -7.63 7.52
C ARG A 182 -4.46 -7.08 8.93
N ALA A 183 -4.68 -5.78 9.11
CA ALA A 183 -4.81 -5.21 10.47
C ALA A 183 -6.23 -5.39 11.07
N LEU A 184 -7.05 -6.30 10.55
CA LEU A 184 -8.38 -6.62 11.09
C LEU A 184 -8.68 -8.12 10.98
N ASP A 185 -8.02 -8.93 11.82
CA ASP A 185 -8.62 -10.18 12.31
C ASP A 185 -8.99 -9.99 13.79
N VAL A 186 -10.12 -9.31 14.02
CA VAL A 186 -10.73 -9.16 15.36
C VAL A 186 -11.60 -10.39 15.66
N ARG A 187 -11.06 -11.60 15.44
CA ARG A 187 -11.70 -12.87 15.85
C ARG A 187 -10.75 -13.82 16.59
N SER A 188 -9.82 -13.26 17.36
CA SER A 188 -9.19 -14.00 18.47
C SER A 188 -9.49 -13.32 19.81
N ILE A 189 -10.76 -13.00 20.05
CA ILE A 189 -11.28 -12.89 21.41
C ILE A 189 -12.36 -13.95 21.49
N HIS A 190 -11.98 -15.13 21.99
CA HIS A 190 -12.76 -16.19 22.64
C HIS A 190 -12.07 -17.53 22.35
N SER A 191 -11.13 -17.92 23.21
CA SER A 191 -11.01 -19.33 23.57
C SER A 191 -11.46 -19.45 25.02
N PRO A 192 -12.55 -20.16 25.31
CA PRO A 192 -12.94 -20.43 26.68
C PRO A 192 -11.96 -21.46 27.25
N ASN A 193 -11.37 -21.07 28.37
CA ASN A 193 -11.07 -21.90 29.53
C ASN A 193 -11.36 -23.41 29.38
N GLU A 194 -10.32 -24.23 29.19
CA GLU A 194 -10.28 -25.60 29.74
C GLU A 194 -8.92 -25.85 30.37
N GLN A 195 -8.99 -26.27 31.63
CA GLN A 195 -7.90 -26.53 32.56
C GLN A 195 -7.23 -27.89 32.28
N ALA A 196 -6.18 -28.13 33.07
CA ALA A 196 -5.48 -29.39 33.35
C ALA A 196 -4.27 -29.67 32.43
N THR A 197 -3.06 -29.96 32.92
CA THR A 197 -2.57 -30.25 34.28
C THR A 197 -1.05 -30.31 34.24
N SER A 198 -0.44 -30.03 35.39
CA SER A 198 0.88 -30.51 35.84
C SER A 198 2.12 -30.18 35.00
N GLN A 199 3.01 -29.37 35.56
CA GLN A 199 4.28 -29.89 36.08
C GLN A 199 4.95 -28.87 36.99
N SER A 200 5.18 -29.32 38.22
CA SER A 200 5.91 -28.69 39.31
C SER A 200 7.39 -28.56 39.00
N PHE A 201 8.01 -27.40 39.31
CA PHE A 201 9.41 -27.38 39.74
C PHE A 201 9.63 -26.35 40.85
N SER A 202 10.27 -26.84 41.91
CA SER A 202 10.42 -26.26 43.22
C SER A 202 11.41 -25.11 43.28
N ILE A 203 11.11 -24.13 44.13
CA ILE A 203 12.04 -23.11 44.62
C ILE A 203 12.93 -23.74 45.68
N ALA A 204 14.25 -23.55 45.57
CA ALA A 204 15.20 -23.78 46.66
C ALA A 204 15.96 -22.49 46.92
N VAL A 205 15.84 -21.98 48.14
CA VAL A 205 16.65 -20.93 48.79
C VAL A 205 17.03 -21.53 50.14
N PRO A 206 18.30 -21.47 50.56
CA PRO A 206 18.81 -20.31 51.31
C PRO A 206 19.85 -19.48 50.55
#